data_AF-A0A8J4FQL4-F1
#
_entry.id   AF-A0A8J4FQL4-F1
#
_cell.length_a   1.000
_cell.length_b   1.000
_cell.length_c   1.000
_cell.angle_alpha   90.00
_cell.angle_beta   90.00
_cell.angle_gamma   90.00
#
_symmetry.space_group_name_H-M   'P 1'
#
loop_
_entity.id
_entity.type
_entity.pdbx_description
1 polymer ?
#
loop_
_entity_poly.entity_id
_entity_poly.type
_entity_poly.pdbx_seq_one_letter_code
_entity_poly.pdbx_strand_id
1 'polypeptide(L)'
;SAPAWSLPTSSVSFTATAVSYIGASVSDAALTATWRTAKASGLLRLTTDTDGLASGVIDLGAVPPANRSEAYDTLTIDVEWIGPTRERITRSASVTLADGPARLQLQLSLTPSTPGTSFAVAATLTSNTDGAALTGVPVTATLRPAPNDTLTCGNATSSCSISSGAPFSPACQLTLPCVGQFLLEACADVT
;
A
#
# COMPACT_ATOMS: atom_id res chain seq x y z
N SER A 1 -12.86 8.99 10.60
CA SER A 1 -11.85 9.07 9.54
C SER A 1 -10.67 8.17 9.86
N ALA A 2 -10.01 7.65 8.84
CA ALA A 2 -8.75 6.92 8.90
C ALA A 2 -7.91 7.34 7.67
N PRO A 3 -6.58 7.19 7.68
CA PRO A 3 -5.78 7.46 6.49
C PRO A 3 -6.16 6.50 5.35
N ALA A 4 -5.98 6.92 4.11
CA ALA A 4 -6.23 6.06 2.94
C ALA A 4 -5.23 4.90 2.87
N TRP A 5 -3.98 5.14 3.29
CA TRP A 5 -2.92 4.13 3.29
C TRP A 5 -2.00 4.25 4.52
N SER A 6 -1.22 3.20 4.76
CA SER A 6 -0.22 3.13 5.83
C SER A 6 0.88 2.11 5.50
N LEU A 7 2.06 2.20 6.11
CA LEU A 7 3.03 1.10 6.04
C LEU A 7 2.49 -0.13 6.81
N PRO A 8 2.84 -1.37 6.40
CA PRO A 8 2.40 -2.58 7.10
C PRO A 8 2.89 -2.71 8.55
N THR A 9 3.90 -1.93 8.96
CA THR A 9 4.51 -1.96 10.30
C THR A 9 4.37 -0.65 11.07
N SER A 10 3.66 0.36 10.53
CA SER A 10 3.47 1.63 11.21
C SER A 10 2.24 1.65 12.11
N SER A 11 2.14 2.70 12.93
CA SER A 11 0.94 2.95 13.72
C SER A 11 -0.11 3.67 12.87
N VAL A 12 -1.36 3.18 12.89
CA VAL A 12 -2.50 3.77 12.20
C VAL A 12 -3.38 4.50 13.20
N SER A 13 -3.42 5.82 13.10
CA SER A 13 -4.36 6.65 13.87
C SER A 13 -5.69 6.78 13.14
N PHE A 14 -6.79 6.70 13.88
CA PHE A 14 -8.13 6.96 13.36
C PHE A 14 -8.96 7.78 14.36
N THR A 15 -10.04 8.37 13.87
CA THR A 15 -10.96 9.17 14.68
C THR A 15 -12.39 8.74 14.38
N ALA A 16 -13.17 8.52 15.43
CA ALA A 16 -14.61 8.30 15.37
C ALA A 16 -15.32 9.56 15.90
N THR A 17 -16.43 9.90 15.27
CA THR A 17 -17.27 11.03 15.66
C THR A 17 -18.68 10.52 15.92
N ALA A 18 -19.19 10.72 17.13
CA ALA A 18 -20.54 10.36 17.52
C ALA A 18 -21.40 11.63 17.61
N VAL A 19 -22.39 11.70 16.74
CA VAL A 19 -23.38 12.77 16.71
C VAL A 19 -24.78 12.16 16.76
N SER A 20 -25.67 12.80 17.50
CA SER A 20 -27.09 12.45 17.54
C SER A 20 -27.77 12.80 16.21
N TYR A 21 -28.98 12.28 16.01
CA TYR A 21 -29.79 12.57 14.82
C TYR A 21 -30.04 14.06 14.59
N ILE A 22 -30.09 14.87 15.66
CA ILE A 22 -30.28 16.33 15.59
C ILE A 22 -28.95 17.10 15.46
N GLY A 23 -27.82 16.41 15.30
CA GLY A 23 -26.50 17.01 15.11
C GLY A 23 -25.76 17.39 16.40
N ALA A 24 -26.30 17.10 17.59
CA ALA A 24 -25.61 17.34 18.85
C ALA A 24 -24.54 16.26 19.11
N SER A 25 -23.37 16.66 19.60
CA SER A 25 -22.29 15.76 20.03
C SER A 25 -22.74 14.81 21.13
N VAL A 26 -22.29 13.56 21.05
CA VAL A 26 -22.55 12.55 22.09
C VAL A 26 -21.29 12.36 22.91
N SER A 27 -21.27 12.93 24.12
CA SER A 27 -20.14 12.78 25.05
C SER A 27 -20.21 11.50 25.86
N ASP A 28 -19.05 11.05 26.37
CA ASP A 28 -18.90 9.88 27.25
C ASP A 28 -19.49 8.58 26.69
N ALA A 29 -19.63 8.49 25.37
CA ALA A 29 -20.13 7.30 24.69
C ALA A 29 -19.03 6.25 24.64
N ALA A 30 -19.33 5.06 25.16
CA ALA A 30 -18.46 3.90 25.02
C ALA A 30 -18.55 3.35 23.58
N LEU A 31 -17.43 3.40 22.87
CA LEU A 31 -17.28 2.84 21.53
C LEU A 31 -16.37 1.61 21.59
N THR A 32 -16.65 0.64 20.74
CA THR A 32 -15.78 -0.52 20.52
C THR A 32 -15.27 -0.50 19.09
N ALA A 33 -13.96 -0.32 18.91
CA ALA A 33 -13.33 -0.42 17.61
C ALA A 33 -12.67 -1.79 17.46
N THR A 34 -13.09 -2.56 16.47
CA THR A 34 -12.46 -3.82 16.08
C THR A 34 -11.65 -3.57 14.82
N TRP A 35 -10.37 -3.92 14.84
CA TRP A 35 -9.53 -3.86 13.65
C TRP A 35 -9.16 -5.27 13.19
N ARG A 36 -8.97 -5.42 11.89
CA ARG A 36 -8.62 -6.71 11.27
C ARG A 36 -7.79 -6.52 10.02
N THR A 37 -6.85 -7.43 9.82
CA THR A 37 -6.18 -7.72 8.56
C THR A 37 -6.49 -9.17 8.17
N ALA A 38 -5.90 -9.66 7.09
CA ALA A 38 -6.03 -11.08 6.72
C ALA A 38 -5.43 -12.05 7.77
N LYS A 39 -4.47 -11.58 8.59
CA LYS A 39 -3.67 -12.42 9.48
C LYS A 39 -3.82 -12.09 10.97
N ALA A 40 -4.36 -10.93 11.31
CA ALA A 40 -4.47 -10.47 12.69
C ALA A 40 -5.76 -9.67 12.92
N SER A 41 -6.19 -9.60 14.18
CA SER A 41 -7.27 -8.72 14.60
C SER A 41 -7.07 -8.27 16.04
N GLY A 42 -7.77 -7.22 16.44
CA GLY A 42 -7.74 -6.72 17.79
C GLY A 42 -8.91 -5.80 18.09
N LEU A 43 -9.05 -5.46 19.37
CA LEU A 43 -10.14 -4.64 19.88
C LEU A 43 -9.58 -3.47 20.69
N LEU A 44 -10.14 -2.29 20.46
CA LEU A 44 -9.87 -1.06 21.19
C LEU A 44 -11.18 -0.58 21.81
N ARG A 45 -11.14 -0.22 23.10
CA ARG A 45 -12.25 0.44 23.78
C ARG A 45 -11.97 1.93 23.79
N LEU A 46 -12.90 2.71 23.26
CA LEU A 46 -12.76 4.16 23.16
C LEU A 46 -13.92 4.83 23.90
N THR A 47 -13.70 6.07 24.31
CA THR A 47 -14.74 6.92 24.92
C THR A 47 -14.72 8.24 24.20
N THR A 48 -15.89 8.76 23.84
CA THR A 48 -15.98 10.08 23.23
C THR A 48 -15.76 11.19 24.25
N ASP A 49 -15.09 12.25 23.82
CA ASP A 49 -14.92 13.48 24.59
C ASP A 49 -16.18 14.37 24.53
N THR A 50 -16.08 15.59 25.07
CA THR A 50 -17.17 16.57 25.09
C THR A 50 -17.65 16.99 23.71
N ASP A 51 -16.78 16.88 22.69
CA ASP A 51 -17.11 17.22 21.30
C ASP A 51 -17.67 16.00 20.53
N GLY A 52 -17.79 14.85 21.19
CA GLY A 52 -18.26 13.61 20.59
C GLY A 52 -17.19 12.89 19.79
N LEU A 53 -15.92 13.21 20.01
CA LEU A 53 -14.78 12.62 19.29
C LEU A 53 -14.10 11.54 20.13
N ALA A 54 -13.71 10.45 19.47
CA ALA A 54 -12.89 9.42 20.06
C ALA A 54 -11.74 9.11 19.10
N SER A 55 -10.50 9.03 19.60
CA SER A 55 -9.33 8.68 18.80
C SER A 55 -8.78 7.32 19.21
N GLY A 56 -8.27 6.58 18.24
CA GLY A 56 -7.63 5.28 18.46
C GLY A 56 -6.36 5.15 17.64
N VAL A 57 -5.44 4.33 18.13
CA VAL A 57 -4.17 4.03 17.46
C VAL A 57 -4.02 2.51 17.41
N ILE A 58 -3.74 1.99 16.22
CA ILE A 58 -3.44 0.56 15.98
C ILE A 58 -1.95 0.47 15.66
N ASP A 59 -1.17 -0.19 16.51
CA ASP A 59 0.26 -0.41 16.27
C ASP A 59 0.48 -1.74 15.52
N LEU A 60 0.65 -1.65 14.19
CA LEU A 60 0.91 -2.83 13.36
C LEU A 60 2.34 -3.37 13.55
N GLY A 61 3.28 -2.53 14.01
CA GLY A 61 4.66 -2.94 14.28
C GLY A 61 4.77 -3.88 15.48
N ALA A 62 3.87 -3.71 16.46
CA ALA A 62 3.73 -4.57 17.63
C ALA A 62 3.16 -5.97 17.31
N VAL A 63 2.58 -6.17 16.11
CA VAL A 63 2.07 -7.47 15.70
C VAL A 63 3.26 -8.44 15.49
N PRO A 64 3.21 -9.67 16.03
CA PRO A 64 4.27 -10.66 15.86
C PRO A 64 4.58 -10.93 14.38
N PRO A 65 5.86 -11.15 14.01
CA PRO A 65 6.25 -11.32 12.60
C PRO A 65 5.42 -12.33 11.80
N ALA A 66 5.00 -13.45 12.42
CA ALA A 66 4.19 -14.48 11.77
C ALA A 66 2.79 -13.98 11.33
N ASN A 67 2.27 -12.93 11.98
CA ASN A 67 0.93 -12.39 11.75
C ASN A 67 0.96 -10.99 11.11
N ARG A 68 2.14 -10.50 10.73
CA ARG A 68 2.26 -9.19 10.07
C ARG A 68 1.65 -9.24 8.69
N SER A 69 0.95 -8.17 8.37
CA SER A 69 0.47 -7.92 7.02
C SER A 69 1.61 -7.57 6.08
N GLU A 70 1.35 -7.79 4.80
CA GLU A 70 2.26 -7.47 3.69
C GLU A 70 1.78 -6.21 2.96
N ALA A 71 2.62 -5.70 2.07
CA ALA A 71 2.21 -4.62 1.18
C ALA A 71 1.03 -5.06 0.31
N TYR A 72 0.08 -4.14 0.14
CA TYR A 72 -1.21 -4.29 -0.52
C TYR A 72 -2.24 -5.17 0.19
N ASP A 73 -1.99 -5.56 1.45
CA ASP A 73 -3.05 -6.02 2.34
C ASP A 73 -4.01 -4.88 2.70
N THR A 74 -5.20 -5.25 3.18
CA THR A 74 -6.20 -4.28 3.69
C THR A 74 -6.33 -4.39 5.20
N LEU A 75 -6.25 -3.25 5.88
CA LEU A 75 -6.66 -3.08 7.27
C LEU A 75 -8.10 -2.56 7.28
N THR A 76 -9.02 -3.28 7.92
CA THR A 76 -10.38 -2.83 8.16
C THR A 76 -10.54 -2.44 9.63
N ILE A 77 -11.20 -1.31 9.87
CA ILE A 77 -11.50 -0.77 11.19
C ILE A 77 -13.01 -0.62 11.28
N ASP A 78 -13.64 -1.41 12.15
CA ASP A 78 -15.07 -1.43 12.40
C ASP A 78 -15.32 -0.81 13.78
N VAL A 79 -15.91 0.39 13.82
CA VAL A 79 -16.28 1.09 15.06
C VAL A 79 -17.76 0.90 15.34
N GLU A 80 -18.06 0.44 16.54
CA GLU A 80 -19.39 0.18 17.03
C GLU A 80 -19.74 1.07 18.22
N TRP A 81 -20.96 1.58 18.19
CA TRP A 81 -21.62 2.23 19.32
C TRP A 81 -22.96 1.56 19.60
N ILE A 82 -23.29 1.39 20.87
CA ILE A 82 -24.63 0.98 21.32
C ILE A 82 -25.27 2.18 22.01
N GLY A 83 -26.30 2.74 21.38
CA GLY A 83 -27.02 3.89 21.90
C GLY A 83 -27.86 3.59 23.15
N PRO A 84 -28.39 4.61 23.82
CA PRO A 84 -29.17 4.45 25.05
C PRO A 84 -30.47 3.63 24.83
N THR A 85 -31.03 3.67 23.62
CA THR A 85 -32.17 2.86 23.20
C THR A 85 -31.79 1.43 22.79
N ARG A 86 -30.53 1.03 23.00
CA ARG A 86 -29.91 -0.23 22.55
C ARG A 86 -29.83 -0.39 21.03
N GLU A 87 -29.91 0.71 20.29
CA GLU A 87 -29.62 0.71 18.86
C GLU A 87 -28.12 0.49 18.64
N ARG A 88 -27.77 -0.43 17.74
CA ARG A 88 -26.39 -0.72 17.34
C ARG A 88 -26.07 0.07 16.08
N ILE A 89 -25.07 0.94 16.15
CA ILE A 89 -24.56 1.70 15.01
C ILE A 89 -23.12 1.25 14.75
N THR A 90 -22.84 0.86 13.51
CA THR A 90 -21.51 0.44 13.07
C THR A 90 -21.04 1.28 11.90
N ARG A 91 -19.78 1.70 11.95
CA ARG A 91 -19.10 2.39 10.85
C ARG A 91 -17.76 1.72 10.57
N SER A 92 -17.47 1.56 9.28
CA SER A 92 -16.27 0.88 8.83
C SER A 92 -15.38 1.84 8.06
N ALA A 93 -14.07 1.67 8.19
CA ALA A 93 -13.06 2.30 7.36
C ALA A 93 -12.07 1.24 6.89
N SER A 94 -11.51 1.45 5.70
CA SER A 94 -10.48 0.59 5.13
C SER A 94 -9.23 1.41 4.87
N VAL A 95 -8.07 0.84 5.18
CA VAL A 95 -6.74 1.42 4.97
C VAL A 95 -5.94 0.43 4.14
N THR A 96 -5.41 0.88 3.00
CA THR A 96 -4.50 0.07 2.19
C THR A 96 -3.12 0.07 2.84
N LEU A 97 -2.62 -1.11 3.18
CA LEU A 97 -1.23 -1.23 3.63
C LEU A 97 -0.34 -1.22 2.39
N ALA A 98 0.67 -0.36 2.33
CA ALA A 98 1.52 -0.21 1.14
C ALA A 98 2.92 0.24 1.54
N ASP A 99 3.91 0.02 0.67
CA ASP A 99 5.31 0.40 0.92
C ASP A 99 5.59 1.90 0.74
N GLY A 100 4.61 2.65 0.26
CA GLY A 100 4.75 4.09 0.01
C GLY A 100 3.46 4.75 -0.48
N PRO A 101 3.53 6.05 -0.82
CA PRO A 101 2.36 6.84 -1.21
C PRO A 101 1.80 6.48 -2.60
N ALA A 102 2.54 5.70 -3.39
CA ALA A 102 2.10 5.24 -4.70
C ALA A 102 2.46 3.78 -4.92
N ARG A 103 1.62 3.10 -5.70
CA ARG A 103 1.82 1.76 -6.23
C ARG A 103 2.45 1.85 -7.61
N LEU A 104 3.58 1.19 -7.80
CA LEU A 104 4.24 1.03 -9.09
C LEU A 104 3.93 -0.35 -9.67
N GLN A 105 3.43 -0.38 -10.91
CA GLN A 105 3.22 -1.60 -11.68
C GLN A 105 4.02 -1.52 -12.98
N LEU A 106 4.82 -2.55 -13.24
CA LEU A 106 5.55 -2.69 -14.50
C LEU A 106 4.77 -3.53 -15.49
N GLN A 107 4.92 -3.18 -16.76
CA GLN A 107 4.49 -3.98 -17.89
C GLN A 107 5.66 -4.16 -18.85
N LEU A 108 5.78 -5.35 -19.42
CA LEU A 108 6.80 -5.67 -20.42
C LEU A 108 6.15 -5.85 -21.78
N SER A 109 6.82 -5.43 -22.85
CA SER A 109 6.33 -5.65 -24.21
C SER A 109 6.32 -7.13 -24.60
N LEU A 110 7.22 -7.90 -23.98
CA LEU A 110 7.33 -9.34 -24.10
C LEU A 110 7.99 -9.91 -22.85
N THR A 111 7.74 -11.18 -22.55
CA THR A 111 8.46 -11.90 -21.49
C THR A 111 9.85 -12.26 -22.00
N PRO A 112 10.94 -11.75 -21.40
CA PRO A 112 12.27 -12.02 -21.89
C PRO A 112 12.68 -13.46 -21.52
N SER A 113 12.88 -14.29 -22.54
CA SER A 113 13.31 -15.69 -22.39
C SER A 113 14.59 -16.02 -23.18
N THR A 114 15.00 -15.14 -24.10
CA THR A 114 16.14 -15.37 -24.99
C THR A 114 17.16 -14.24 -24.83
N PRO A 115 18.44 -14.55 -24.56
CA PRO A 115 19.51 -13.55 -24.54
C PRO A 115 19.58 -12.71 -25.81
N GLY A 116 19.94 -11.45 -25.68
CA GLY A 116 20.07 -10.49 -26.79
C GLY A 116 18.74 -10.01 -27.38
N THR A 117 17.59 -10.57 -26.99
CA THR A 117 16.29 -10.09 -27.45
C THR A 117 15.86 -8.88 -26.63
N SER A 118 15.63 -7.75 -27.30
CA SER A 118 15.18 -6.51 -26.67
C SER A 118 13.72 -6.59 -26.25
N PHE A 119 13.42 -6.12 -25.04
CA PHE A 119 12.06 -5.90 -24.56
C PHE A 119 11.94 -4.47 -24.02
N ALA A 120 10.79 -3.85 -24.24
CA ALA A 120 10.48 -2.54 -23.70
C ALA A 120 9.79 -2.66 -22.34
N VAL A 121 10.04 -1.68 -21.48
CA VAL A 121 9.41 -1.56 -20.16
C VAL A 121 8.45 -0.37 -20.18
N ALA A 122 7.25 -0.56 -19.64
CA ALA A 122 6.31 0.50 -19.31
C ALA A 122 6.00 0.45 -17.81
N ALA A 123 5.67 1.60 -17.24
CA ALA A 123 5.36 1.72 -15.82
C ALA A 123 4.06 2.49 -15.63
N THR A 124 3.22 2.00 -14.72
CA THR A 124 2.02 2.68 -14.25
C THR A 124 2.20 2.98 -12.77
N LEU A 125 2.08 4.25 -12.39
CA LEU A 125 1.95 4.63 -10.98
C LEU A 125 0.50 4.95 -10.66
N THR A 126 0.04 4.47 -9.51
CA THR A 126 -1.27 4.80 -8.94
C THR A 126 -1.07 5.31 -7.53
N SER A 127 -1.64 6.47 -7.19
CA SER A 127 -1.60 7.02 -5.85
C SER A 127 -2.41 6.13 -4.88
N ASN A 128 -1.81 5.79 -3.74
CA ASN A 128 -2.48 5.07 -2.66
C ASN A 128 -3.36 6.01 -1.81
N THR A 129 -3.34 7.33 -2.07
CA THR A 129 -4.13 8.32 -1.32
C THR A 129 -5.54 8.46 -1.89
N ASP A 130 -5.66 8.50 -3.21
CA ASP A 130 -6.91 8.80 -3.93
C ASP A 130 -7.22 7.83 -5.09
N GLY A 131 -6.31 6.88 -5.37
CA GLY A 131 -6.44 5.94 -6.49
C GLY A 131 -6.18 6.55 -7.87
N ALA A 132 -5.74 7.81 -7.94
CA ALA A 132 -5.48 8.48 -9.22
C ALA A 132 -4.22 7.94 -9.90
N ALA A 133 -4.21 7.92 -11.23
CA ALA A 133 -3.01 7.63 -12.00
C ALA A 133 -2.03 8.80 -11.88
N LEU A 134 -0.78 8.52 -11.52
CA LEU A 134 0.30 9.50 -11.51
C LEU A 134 1.06 9.35 -12.83
N THR A 135 0.93 10.32 -13.73
CA THR A 135 1.57 10.31 -15.05
C THR A 135 2.77 11.27 -15.10
N GLY A 136 3.74 10.98 -15.95
CA GLY A 136 4.92 11.83 -16.14
C GLY A 136 6.02 11.69 -15.09
N VAL A 137 5.81 10.88 -14.04
CA VAL A 137 6.82 10.63 -12.98
C VAL A 137 7.96 9.80 -13.57
N PRO A 138 9.24 10.20 -13.39
CA PRO A 138 10.36 9.39 -13.85
C PRO A 138 10.46 8.08 -13.07
N VAL A 139 10.53 6.98 -13.79
CA VAL A 139 10.71 5.63 -13.27
C VAL A 139 11.98 5.05 -13.87
N THR A 140 12.92 4.67 -13.01
CA THR A 140 14.16 4.01 -13.44
C THR A 140 13.97 2.50 -13.32
N ALA A 141 13.97 1.81 -14.45
CA ALA A 141 13.97 0.35 -14.52
C ALA A 141 15.41 -0.16 -14.60
N THR A 142 15.78 -1.08 -13.73
CA THR A 142 17.13 -1.67 -13.64
C THR A 142 17.04 -3.18 -13.70
N LEU A 143 17.71 -3.77 -14.68
CA LEU A 143 17.89 -5.21 -14.82
C LEU A 143 19.27 -5.58 -14.27
N ARG A 144 19.30 -6.54 -13.35
CA ARG A 144 20.54 -7.05 -12.76
C ARG A 144 20.48 -8.57 -12.55
N PRO A 145 21.63 -9.26 -12.46
CA PRO A 145 21.65 -10.68 -12.11
C PRO A 145 20.97 -10.91 -10.75
N ALA A 146 20.22 -12.00 -10.62
CA ALA A 146 19.66 -12.38 -9.33
C ALA A 146 20.81 -12.73 -8.37
N PRO A 147 20.72 -12.35 -7.08
CA PRO A 147 21.83 -12.47 -6.12
C PRO A 147 22.31 -13.89 -5.87
N ASN A 148 21.52 -14.91 -6.23
CA ASN A 148 21.85 -16.33 -6.07
C ASN A 148 22.01 -17.07 -7.41
N ASP A 149 22.10 -16.34 -8.53
CA ASP A 149 22.34 -16.98 -9.82
C ASP A 149 23.78 -17.48 -9.90
N THR A 150 23.95 -18.75 -10.25
CA THR A 150 25.25 -19.41 -10.35
C THR A 150 25.82 -19.36 -11.77
N LEU A 151 25.02 -18.88 -12.73
CA LEU A 151 25.43 -18.70 -14.12
C LEU A 151 26.25 -17.41 -14.24
N THR A 152 27.47 -17.54 -14.76
CA THR A 152 28.50 -16.49 -14.86
C THR A 152 28.17 -15.45 -15.93
N CYS A 153 27.06 -14.73 -15.75
CA CYS A 153 26.66 -13.62 -16.59
C CYS A 153 27.45 -12.32 -16.33
N GLY A 154 28.43 -12.36 -15.43
CA GLY A 154 29.13 -11.17 -14.93
C GLY A 154 28.18 -10.22 -14.19
N ASN A 155 28.70 -9.10 -13.70
CA ASN A 155 27.90 -8.04 -13.07
C ASN A 155 27.17 -7.18 -14.12
N ALA A 156 26.56 -7.80 -15.13
CA ALA A 156 25.89 -7.13 -16.23
C ALA A 156 24.60 -6.48 -15.74
N THR A 157 24.70 -5.18 -15.41
CA THR A 157 23.57 -4.35 -15.00
C THR A 157 23.22 -3.41 -16.14
N SER A 158 21.93 -3.34 -16.48
CA SER A 158 21.42 -2.38 -17.47
C SER A 158 20.24 -1.62 -16.88
N SER A 159 20.13 -0.34 -17.23
CA SER A 159 19.07 0.52 -16.70
C SER A 159 18.55 1.44 -17.79
N CYS A 160 17.26 1.76 -17.74
CA CYS A 160 16.69 2.83 -18.53
C CYS A 160 15.58 3.56 -17.77
N SER A 161 15.31 4.79 -18.18
CA SER A 161 14.30 5.66 -17.56
C SER A 161 13.09 5.78 -18.46
N ILE A 162 11.90 5.71 -17.87
CA ILE A 162 10.61 5.94 -18.52
C ILE A 162 9.78 6.90 -17.70
N SER A 163 8.77 7.49 -18.32
CA SER A 163 7.76 8.27 -17.61
C SER A 163 6.56 7.39 -17.31
N SER A 164 6.03 7.49 -16.09
CA SER A 164 4.82 6.76 -15.70
C SER A 164 3.64 7.11 -16.60
N GLY A 165 2.87 6.09 -17.00
CA GLY A 165 1.74 6.23 -17.91
C GLY A 165 2.12 6.42 -19.39
N ALA A 166 3.42 6.49 -19.72
CA ALA A 166 3.85 6.50 -21.12
C ALA A 166 3.69 5.11 -21.76
N PRO A 167 3.39 5.03 -23.07
CA PRO A 167 3.40 3.77 -23.79
C PRO A 167 4.82 3.20 -23.88
N PHE A 168 4.94 1.95 -24.33
CA PHE A 168 6.24 1.36 -24.63
C PHE A 168 7.05 2.24 -25.56
N SER A 169 8.28 2.53 -25.16
CA SER A 169 9.18 3.42 -25.89
C SER A 169 10.38 2.63 -26.43
N PRO A 170 10.80 2.86 -27.68
CA PRO A 170 12.06 2.32 -28.18
C PRO A 170 13.28 2.92 -27.46
N ALA A 171 13.11 4.02 -26.71
CA ALA A 171 14.19 4.66 -25.95
C ALA A 171 14.56 3.91 -24.65
N CYS A 172 13.67 3.08 -24.12
CA CYS A 172 13.93 2.24 -22.95
C CYS A 172 13.68 0.79 -23.30
N GLN A 173 14.73 0.18 -23.86
CA GLN A 173 14.80 -1.24 -24.15
C GLN A 173 15.90 -1.87 -23.30
N LEU A 174 15.57 -3.02 -22.73
CA LEU A 174 16.49 -3.86 -21.97
C LEU A 174 16.65 -5.18 -22.71
N THR A 175 17.78 -5.85 -22.49
CA THR A 175 18.10 -7.16 -23.06
C THR A 175 18.67 -8.04 -21.95
N LEU A 176 18.34 -9.33 -22.00
CA LEU A 176 19.07 -10.31 -21.19
C LEU A 176 20.47 -10.46 -21.79
N PRO A 177 21.56 -10.24 -21.03
CA PRO A 177 22.91 -10.34 -21.57
C PRO A 177 23.34 -11.79 -21.86
N CYS A 178 22.73 -12.76 -21.17
CA CYS A 178 23.04 -14.19 -21.25
C CYS A 178 21.93 -15.01 -20.60
N VAL A 179 22.06 -16.33 -20.66
CA VAL A 179 21.13 -17.25 -20.00
C VAL A 179 21.40 -17.22 -18.50
N GLY A 180 20.38 -16.88 -17.71
CA GLY A 180 20.46 -16.75 -16.26
C GLY A 180 19.16 -16.26 -15.65
N GLN A 181 19.16 -16.13 -14.32
CA GLN A 181 18.11 -15.49 -13.56
C GLN A 181 18.46 -14.01 -13.39
N PHE A 182 17.55 -13.15 -13.85
CA PHE A 182 17.68 -11.71 -13.73
C PHE A 182 16.48 -11.16 -12.96
N LEU A 183 16.75 -10.10 -12.21
CA LEU A 183 15.75 -9.37 -11.46
C LEU A 183 15.60 -7.98 -12.10
N LEU A 184 14.35 -7.66 -12.44
CA LEU A 184 13.98 -6.34 -12.93
C LEU A 184 13.40 -5.53 -11.77
N GLU A 185 14.11 -4.50 -11.36
CA GLU A 185 13.67 -3.54 -10.35
C GLU A 185 13.19 -2.28 -11.04
N ALA A 186 12.23 -1.61 -10.43
CA ALA A 186 11.91 -0.25 -10.81
C ALA A 186 11.70 0.62 -9.58
N CYS A 187 12.24 1.83 -9.65
CA CYS A 187 12.12 2.84 -8.62
C CYS A 187 11.52 4.09 -9.24
N ALA A 188 10.56 4.69 -8.54
CA ALA A 188 9.95 5.96 -8.93
C ALA A 188 10.16 6.95 -7.78
N ASP A 189 10.67 8.14 -8.10
CA ASP A 189 10.82 9.21 -7.12
C ASP A 189 9.52 10.00 -7.06
N VAL A 190 8.66 9.60 -6.13
CA VAL A 190 7.39 10.27 -5.85
C VAL A 190 7.63 11.27 -4.73
N THR A 191 7.83 12.54 -5.11
CA THR A 191 7.94 13.68 -4.18
C THR A 191 6.59 14.19 -3.74
#